data_AF-A0A968T9P3-F1
#
_entry.id   AF-A0A968T9P3-F1
#
_cell.length_a   1.000
_cell.length_b   1.000
_cell.length_c   1.000
_cell.angle_alpha   90.00
_cell.angle_beta   90.00
_cell.angle_gamma   90.00
#
_symmetry.space_group_name_H-M   'P 1'
#
loop_
_entity.id
_entity.type
_entity.pdbx_description
1 polymer ?
#
loop_
_entity_poly.entity_id
_entity_poly.type
_entity_poly.pdbx_seq_one_letter_code
_entity_poly.pdbx_strand_id
1 'polypeptide(L)'
;MFLRLAQQHREFVQDLVMNLQALATVLEDRGYLASCYTCGDQMNSASFMVSLGKDHLIRFLVSDYGITWTEMRDDRELMKLEGAEAVSQLQDLANLVKYCVSPYDFGQNEARDTAVEMSARARVQAALN
;
A
#
# COMPACT_ATOMS: atom_id res chain seq x y z
N MET A 1 25.18 -3.17 18.98
CA MET A 1 23.78 -2.71 19.03
C MET A 1 23.34 -2.06 17.72
N PHE A 2 23.97 -0.96 17.29
CA PHE A 2 23.60 -0.26 16.04
C PHE A 2 23.71 -1.11 14.75
N LEU A 3 24.73 -1.97 14.64
CA LEU A 3 24.86 -2.90 13.51
C LEU A 3 23.70 -3.89 13.39
N ARG A 4 23.16 -4.33 14.53
CA ARG A 4 22.00 -5.23 14.55
C ARG A 4 20.76 -4.51 14.07
N LEU A 5 20.53 -3.26 14.52
CA LEU A 5 19.41 -2.44 14.04
C LEU A 5 19.51 -2.15 12.54
N ALA A 6 20.70 -1.83 12.04
CA ALA A 6 20.92 -1.63 10.61
C ALA A 6 20.65 -2.92 9.79
N GLN A 7 21.05 -4.09 10.30
CA GLN A 7 20.76 -5.35 9.65
C GLN A 7 19.26 -5.67 9.63
N GLN A 8 18.57 -5.48 10.77
CA GLN A 8 17.12 -5.65 10.86
C GLN A 8 16.37 -4.70 9.92
N HIS A 9 16.85 -3.47 9.77
CA HIS A 9 16.26 -2.52 8.82
C HIS A 9 16.43 -3.00 7.37
N ARG A 10 17.58 -3.56 7.00
CA ARG A 10 17.79 -4.13 5.67
C ARG A 10 16.88 -5.32 5.39
N GLU A 11 16.73 -6.23 6.35
CA GLU A 11 15.81 -7.37 6.25
C GLU A 11 14.36 -6.89 6.10
N PHE A 12 13.95 -5.91 6.90
CA PHE A 12 12.64 -5.26 6.77
C PHE A 12 12.42 -4.64 5.39
N VAL A 13 13.41 -3.94 4.84
CA VAL A 13 13.32 -3.34 3.50
C VAL A 13 13.14 -4.44 2.44
N GLN A 14 13.89 -5.54 2.52
CA GLN A 14 13.76 -6.66 1.58
C GLN A 14 12.36 -7.28 1.63
N ASP A 15 11.84 -7.53 2.83
CA ASP A 15 10.49 -8.04 3.02
C ASP A 15 9.43 -7.08 2.45
N LEU A 16 9.62 -5.77 2.68
CA LEU A 16 8.72 -4.76 2.15
C LEU A 16 8.76 -4.72 0.61
N VAL A 17 9.94 -4.82 -0.01
CA VAL A 17 10.08 -4.90 -1.48
C VAL A 17 9.32 -6.10 -2.05
N MET A 18 9.46 -7.29 -1.44
CA MET A 18 8.74 -8.49 -1.88
C MET A 18 7.22 -8.31 -1.76
N ASN A 19 6.75 -7.70 -0.65
CA ASN A 19 5.34 -7.40 -0.46
C ASN A 19 4.80 -6.40 -1.49
N LEU A 20 5.58 -5.38 -1.86
CA LEU A 20 5.20 -4.39 -2.88
C LEU A 20 5.09 -5.02 -4.27
N GLN A 21 5.98 -5.95 -4.62
CA GLN A 21 5.90 -6.70 -5.87
C GLN A 21 4.62 -7.54 -5.92
N ALA A 22 4.34 -8.30 -4.86
CA ALA A 22 3.11 -9.08 -4.77
C ALA A 22 1.86 -8.19 -4.82
N LEU A 23 1.86 -7.06 -4.12
CA LEU A 23 0.76 -6.11 -4.13
C LEU A 23 0.52 -5.53 -5.53
N ALA A 24 1.58 -5.20 -6.28
CA ALA A 24 1.46 -4.72 -7.66
C ALA A 24 0.77 -5.76 -8.55
N THR A 25 1.21 -7.03 -8.49
CA THR A 25 0.58 -8.12 -9.26
C THR A 25 -0.89 -8.28 -8.92
N VAL A 26 -1.26 -8.28 -7.63
CA VAL A 26 -2.67 -8.42 -7.21
C VAL A 26 -3.53 -7.23 -7.66
N LEU A 27 -2.97 -6.03 -7.68
CA LEU A 27 -3.65 -4.82 -8.16
C LEU A 27 -3.84 -4.85 -9.68
N GLU A 28 -2.81 -5.25 -10.44
CA GLU A 28 -2.90 -5.46 -11.89
C GLU A 28 -3.98 -6.48 -12.25
N ASP A 29 -4.01 -7.63 -11.56
CA ASP A 29 -5.03 -8.68 -11.74
C ASP A 29 -6.46 -8.19 -11.47
N ARG A 30 -6.61 -7.10 -10.70
CA ARG A 30 -7.89 -6.45 -10.39
C ARG A 30 -8.22 -5.28 -11.31
N GLY A 31 -7.38 -5.01 -12.31
CA GLY A 31 -7.58 -3.96 -13.30
C GLY A 31 -7.06 -2.58 -12.89
N TYR A 32 -6.28 -2.48 -11.81
CA TYR A 32 -5.55 -1.26 -11.48
C TYR A 32 -4.24 -1.19 -12.27
N LEU A 33 -3.86 0.02 -12.71
CA LEU A 33 -2.53 0.22 -13.28
C LEU A 33 -1.54 0.35 -12.12
N ALA A 34 -0.89 -0.76 -11.76
CA ALA A 34 0.10 -0.83 -10.70
C ALA A 34 1.45 -1.31 -11.23
N SER A 35 2.54 -0.88 -10.62
CA SER A 35 3.88 -1.34 -10.97
C SER A 35 4.81 -1.24 -9.76
N CYS A 36 5.81 -2.12 -9.70
CA CYS A 36 6.85 -2.07 -8.68
C CYS A 36 8.21 -2.27 -9.33
N TYR A 37 9.07 -1.27 -9.25
CA TYR A 37 10.44 -1.32 -9.80
C TYR A 37 11.45 -1.35 -8.66
N THR A 38 12.35 -2.32 -8.68
CA THR A 38 13.51 -2.37 -7.79
C THR A 38 14.69 -1.63 -8.42
N CYS A 39 15.45 -0.88 -7.63
CA CYS A 39 16.68 -0.25 -8.10
C CYS A 39 17.90 -0.95 -7.48
N GLY A 40 18.85 -1.36 -8.33
CA GLY A 40 20.10 -2.04 -7.96
C GLY A 40 20.04 -3.57 -8.02
N ASP A 41 21.20 -4.20 -7.83
CA ASP A 41 21.38 -5.66 -7.89
C ASP A 41 20.84 -6.38 -6.64
N GLN A 42 20.48 -5.63 -5.60
CA GLN A 42 19.98 -6.13 -4.33
C GLN A 42 18.60 -5.51 -4.06
N MET A 43 17.69 -6.26 -3.43
CA MET A 43 16.34 -5.82 -3.02
C MET A 43 16.39 -4.78 -1.87
N ASN A 44 17.21 -3.75 -2.03
CA ASN A 44 17.46 -2.72 -1.02
C ASN A 44 16.64 -1.45 -1.28
N SER A 45 15.93 -1.38 -2.41
CA SER A 45 15.03 -0.28 -2.70
C SER A 45 13.96 -0.66 -3.72
N ALA A 46 12.81 -0.01 -3.65
CA ALA A 46 11.78 -0.09 -4.65
C ALA A 46 10.95 1.20 -4.77
N SER A 47 10.44 1.44 -5.98
CA SER A 47 9.38 2.40 -6.28
C SER A 47 8.14 1.64 -6.72
N PHE A 48 7.14 1.62 -5.86
CA PHE A 48 5.80 1.13 -6.15
C PHE A 48 4.92 2.30 -6.59
N MET A 49 4.10 2.09 -7.62
CA MET A 49 3.15 3.08 -8.12
C MET A 49 1.83 2.40 -8.42
N VAL A 50 0.72 3.05 -8.10
CA VAL A 50 -0.62 2.62 -8.51
C VAL A 50 -1.48 3.82 -8.91
N SER A 51 -2.18 3.70 -10.04
CA SER A 51 -3.23 4.63 -10.42
C SER A 51 -4.58 4.14 -9.90
N LEU A 52 -5.27 5.00 -9.15
CA LEU A 52 -6.65 4.78 -8.70
C LEU A 52 -7.70 5.34 -9.68
N GLY A 53 -7.27 5.77 -10.88
CA GLY A 53 -8.09 6.47 -11.86
C GLY A 53 -8.23 7.97 -11.60
N LYS A 54 -8.82 8.71 -12.56
CA LYS A 54 -8.98 10.19 -12.50
C LYS A 54 -7.67 10.92 -12.18
N ASP A 55 -6.59 10.50 -12.82
CA ASP A 55 -5.25 11.05 -12.62
C ASP A 55 -4.76 11.02 -11.15
N HIS A 56 -5.38 10.18 -10.30
CA HIS A 56 -4.95 9.93 -8.93
C HIS A 56 -3.87 8.84 -8.93
N LEU A 57 -2.63 9.26 -8.66
CA LEU A 57 -1.45 8.41 -8.63
C LEU A 57 -0.89 8.36 -7.21
N ILE A 58 -0.69 7.15 -6.71
CA ILE A 58 0.04 6.89 -5.48
C ILE A 58 1.44 6.40 -5.86
N ARG A 59 2.45 6.94 -5.18
CA ARG A 59 3.83 6.46 -5.20
C ARG A 59 4.27 6.09 -3.80
N PHE A 60 4.78 4.87 -3.64
CA PHE A 60 5.44 4.43 -2.42
C PHE A 60 6.89 4.10 -2.72
N LEU A 61 7.82 4.73 -2.01
CA LEU A 61 9.26 4.53 -2.17
C LEU A 61 9.81 3.95 -0.88
N VAL A 62 10.60 2.90 -0.98
CA VAL A 62 11.35 2.31 0.11
C VAL A 62 12.82 2.22 -0.29
N SER A 63 13.71 2.58 0.63
CA SER A 63 15.16 2.39 0.52
C SER A 63 15.77 2.27 1.92
N ASP A 64 17.08 2.02 1.97
CA ASP A 64 17.88 2.16 3.18
C ASP A 64 17.96 3.60 3.73
N TYR A 65 17.67 4.60 2.90
CA TYR A 65 17.60 6.01 3.30
C TYR A 65 16.24 6.45 3.86
N GLY A 66 15.18 5.68 3.63
CA GLY A 66 13.86 6.00 4.13
C GLY A 66 12.71 5.42 3.33
N ILE A 67 11.51 5.70 3.85
CA ILE A 67 10.23 5.26 3.32
C ILE A 67 9.35 6.48 3.11
N THR A 68 8.75 6.62 1.92
CA THR A 68 7.87 7.74 1.60
C THR A 68 6.63 7.28 0.85
N TRP A 69 5.49 7.89 1.17
CA TRP A 69 4.24 7.79 0.43
C TRP A 69 3.94 9.16 -0.18
N THR A 70 3.56 9.22 -1.44
CA THR A 70 3.19 10.44 -2.14
C THR A 70 1.92 10.22 -2.95
N GLU A 71 0.94 11.07 -2.74
CA GLU A 71 -0.29 11.11 -3.53
C GLU A 71 -0.26 12.31 -4.46
N MET A 72 -0.56 12.06 -5.73
CA MET A 72 -0.66 13.08 -6.76
C MET A 72 -2.03 13.00 -7.43
N ARG A 73 -2.62 14.14 -7.73
CA ARG A 73 -3.81 14.26 -8.58
C ARG A 73 -3.70 15.47 -9.47
N ASP A 74 -4.02 15.32 -10.75
CA ASP A 74 -3.92 16.41 -11.74
C ASP A 74 -2.54 17.11 -11.69
N ASP A 75 -1.47 16.31 -11.58
CA ASP A 75 -0.07 16.74 -11.42
C ASP A 75 0.25 17.56 -10.16
N ARG A 76 -0.65 17.56 -9.16
CA ARG A 76 -0.45 18.21 -7.86
C ARG A 76 -0.20 17.20 -6.77
N GLU A 77 0.87 17.38 -6.01
CA GLU A 77 1.09 16.65 -4.75
C GLU A 77 -0.01 17.04 -3.75
N LEU A 78 -0.83 16.05 -3.36
CA LEU A 78 -1.89 16.22 -2.37
C LEU A 78 -1.37 15.95 -0.97
N MET A 79 -0.51 14.95 -0.84
CA MET A 79 -0.02 14.47 0.43
C MET A 79 1.34 13.79 0.25
N LYS A 80 2.21 14.01 1.22
CA LYS A 80 3.46 13.27 1.38
C LYS A 80 3.62 12.85 2.84
N LEU A 81 3.84 11.56 3.06
CA LEU A 81 4.07 10.96 4.36
C LEU A 81 5.40 10.23 4.38
N GLU A 82 6.00 10.11 5.55
CA GLU A 82 7.31 9.47 5.71
C GLU A 82 7.28 8.43 6.85
N GLY A 83 8.14 7.42 6.75
CA GLY A 83 8.31 6.41 7.79
C GLY A 83 7.03 5.62 8.10
N ALA A 84 6.62 5.61 9.37
CA ALA A 84 5.51 4.79 9.84
C ALA A 84 4.16 5.18 9.23
N GLU A 85 3.91 6.47 9.00
CA GLU A 85 2.66 6.95 8.40
C GLU A 85 2.52 6.47 6.94
N ALA A 86 3.63 6.47 6.20
CA ALA A 86 3.66 5.91 4.84
C ALA A 86 3.34 4.41 4.85
N VAL A 87 3.91 3.65 5.79
CA VAL A 87 3.63 2.21 5.93
C VAL A 87 2.16 1.97 6.31
N SER A 88 1.58 2.83 7.15
CA SER A 88 0.15 2.76 7.49
C SER A 88 -0.75 2.93 6.26
N GLN A 89 -0.49 3.94 5.41
CA GLN A 89 -1.27 4.14 4.18
C GLN A 89 -1.13 2.97 3.20
N LEU A 90 0.06 2.37 3.12
CA LEU A 90 0.27 1.16 2.32
C LEU A 90 -0.59 -0.01 2.83
N GLN A 91 -0.74 -0.15 4.13
CA GLN A 91 -1.61 -1.17 4.72
C GLN A 91 -3.08 -0.93 4.38
N ASP A 92 -3.54 0.32 4.39
CA ASP A 92 -4.90 0.69 4.01
C ASP A 92 -5.17 0.40 2.52
N LEU A 93 -4.20 0.70 1.65
CA LEU A 93 -4.27 0.33 0.23
C LEU A 93 -4.33 -1.19 0.03
N ALA A 94 -3.53 -1.96 0.76
CA ALA A 94 -3.59 -3.42 0.70
C ALA A 94 -4.95 -3.96 1.20
N ASN A 95 -5.57 -3.29 2.16
CA ASN A 95 -6.89 -3.65 2.67
C ASN A 95 -8.01 -3.35 1.66
N LEU A 96 -7.92 -2.23 0.92
CA LEU A 96 -8.83 -1.90 -0.19
C LEU A 96 -8.94 -3.06 -1.18
N VAL A 97 -7.78 -3.62 -1.53
CA VAL A 97 -7.64 -4.81 -2.36
C VAL A 97 -8.29 -6.00 -1.66
N LYS A 98 -7.86 -6.36 -0.46
CA LYS A 98 -8.38 -7.56 0.23
C LYS A 98 -9.91 -7.58 0.38
N TYR A 99 -10.54 -6.43 0.66
CA TYR A 99 -11.97 -6.34 0.95
C TYR A 99 -12.85 -5.88 -0.21
N CYS A 100 -12.28 -5.70 -1.42
CA CYS A 100 -12.99 -5.22 -2.61
C CYS A 100 -13.80 -3.93 -2.34
N VAL A 101 -13.17 -3.00 -1.63
CA VAL A 101 -13.75 -1.68 -1.36
C VAL A 101 -13.53 -0.80 -2.59
N SER A 102 -14.45 0.14 -2.87
CA SER A 102 -14.35 1.00 -4.06
C SER A 102 -13.14 1.93 -3.94
N PRO A 103 -12.36 2.21 -5.00
CA PRO A 103 -11.24 3.15 -4.93
C PRO A 103 -11.68 4.60 -4.60
N TYR A 104 -12.97 4.92 -4.75
CA TYR A 104 -13.57 6.17 -4.27
C TYR A 104 -13.71 6.27 -2.76
N ASP A 105 -13.56 5.14 -2.07
CA ASP A 105 -13.60 5.09 -0.62
C ASP A 105 -12.23 5.39 0.02
N PHE A 106 -11.15 5.53 -0.72
CA PHE A 106 -9.87 5.87 -0.09
C PHE A 106 -9.91 7.31 0.49
N GLY A 107 -9.82 7.47 1.83
CA GLY A 107 -9.76 8.78 2.50
C GLY A 107 -10.91 9.21 3.46
N GLN A 108 -11.76 8.30 3.96
CA GLN A 108 -12.73 8.63 5.04
C GLN A 108 -12.56 7.67 6.21
N ASN A 109 -11.86 8.11 7.26
CA ASN A 109 -11.25 7.21 8.25
C ASN A 109 -11.96 7.11 9.62
N GLU A 110 -13.22 7.53 9.78
CA GLU A 110 -13.89 7.44 11.10
C GLU A 110 -15.24 6.69 11.11
N ALA A 111 -15.93 6.56 9.97
CA ALA A 111 -17.24 5.89 9.91
C ALA A 111 -17.18 4.46 9.33
N ARG A 112 -16.00 3.99 8.89
CA ARG A 112 -15.87 2.79 8.05
C ARG A 112 -15.61 1.49 8.80
N ASP A 113 -14.91 1.53 9.93
CA ASP A 113 -14.57 0.30 10.67
C ASP A 113 -15.83 -0.46 11.10
N THR A 114 -16.86 0.24 11.53
CA THR A 114 -18.14 -0.36 11.97
C THR A 114 -18.95 -0.94 10.80
N ALA A 115 -18.90 -0.33 9.62
CA ALA A 115 -19.69 -0.74 8.47
C ALA A 115 -19.09 -1.95 7.72
N VAL A 116 -17.76 -1.98 7.58
CA VAL A 116 -17.04 -3.08 6.93
C VAL A 116 -17.13 -4.36 7.77
N GLU A 117 -17.01 -4.24 9.10
CA GLU A 117 -17.12 -5.39 10.01
C GLU A 117 -18.54 -5.98 10.03
N MET A 118 -19.59 -5.13 9.96
CA MET A 118 -20.97 -5.60 9.81
C MET A 118 -21.24 -6.29 8.47
N SER A 119 -20.69 -5.77 7.37
CA SER A 119 -20.87 -6.38 6.04
C SER A 119 -20.16 -7.73 5.91
N ALA A 120 -18.96 -7.86 6.47
CA ALA A 120 -18.23 -9.12 6.53
C ALA A 120 -18.97 -10.18 7.35
N ARG A 121 -19.52 -9.81 8.52
CA ARG A 121 -20.32 -10.72 9.35
C ARG A 121 -21.61 -11.17 8.66
N ALA A 122 -22.29 -10.28 7.93
CA ALA A 122 -23.50 -10.61 7.19
C ALA A 122 -23.25 -11.63 6.07
N ARG A 123 -22.12 -11.51 5.36
CA ARG A 123 -21.73 -12.43 4.28
C ARG A 123 -21.36 -13.82 4.81
N VAL A 124 -20.70 -13.91 5.97
CA VAL A 124 -20.38 -15.19 6.60
C VAL A 124 -21.65 -15.87 7.12
N GLN A 125 -22.59 -15.12 7.69
CA GLN A 125 -23.85 -15.70 8.19
C GLN A 125 -24.77 -16.21 7.06
N ALA A 126 -24.77 -15.53 5.91
CA ALA A 126 -25.54 -15.95 4.73
C ALA A 126 -24.96 -17.22 4.05
N ALA A 127 -23.68 -17.53 4.25
CA ALA A 127 -23.03 -18.73 3.72
C ALA A 127 -23.21 -19.97 4.62
N LEU A 128 -23.79 -19.81 5.82
CA LEU A 128 -24.00 -20.86 6.81
C LEU A 128 -25.47 -21.31 6.94
N ASN A 129 -26.39 -20.76 6.13
CA ASN A 129 -27.81 -21.11 6.08
C ASN A 129 -28.19 -21.73 4.74
#